data_AF-A0A929U8T7-F1
#
_entry.id   AF-A0A929U8T7-F1
#
_cell.length_a   1.000
_cell.length_b   1.000
_cell.length_c   1.000
_cell.angle_alpha   90.00
_cell.angle_beta   90.00
_cell.angle_gamma   90.00
#
_symmetry.space_group_name_H-M   'P 1'
#
loop_
_entity.id
_entity.type
_entity.pdbx_description
1 polymer ?
#
loop_
_entity_poly.entity_id
_entity_poly.type
_entity_poly.pdbx_seq_one_letter_code
_entity_poly.pdbx_strand_id
1 'polypeptide(L)'
;SVVDEVHVERHLADGSFAGICDDSRLGVSLIFYLQNRIPYLKMRTGADMMRPYSRPLFLPSEREGKPDLDESNKPGDFLHLSKTEVSLSALSIEGSILMPIQKTPQEKKKLRKRALNRYHMIMKAKKGNESAIESLTLSDMDTYANITNQLKTNDVLSLVDSFFMPNGAECDLYTVLGEIEQHKRVVNEKTGEILHLMKILCNDLRFNLCINELDLMGEPAIGRRFKGNIWLQGVLKQEGFSVV
;
A
#
# COMPACT_ATOMS: atom_id res chain seq x y z
N SER A 1 -6.53 2.05 -5.71
CA SER A 1 -7.46 1.63 -4.65
C SER A 1 -8.02 2.88 -4.03
N VAL A 2 -9.33 2.94 -3.78
CA VAL A 2 -9.91 4.02 -2.95
C VAL A 2 -9.49 3.72 -1.52
N VAL A 3 -8.92 4.69 -0.82
CA VAL A 3 -8.59 4.57 0.60
C VAL A 3 -9.42 5.59 1.37
N ASP A 4 -9.95 5.19 2.51
CA ASP A 4 -10.94 5.99 3.25
C ASP A 4 -10.31 7.27 3.81
N GLU A 5 -9.10 7.16 4.37
CA GLU A 5 -8.34 8.26 4.93
C GLU A 5 -6.87 8.19 4.52
N VAL A 6 -6.34 9.32 4.06
CA VAL A 6 -4.91 9.49 3.77
C VAL A 6 -4.42 10.70 4.54
N HIS A 7 -3.38 10.46 5.31
CA HIS A 7 -2.61 11.47 5.99
C HIS A 7 -1.31 11.73 5.22
N VAL A 8 -0.82 12.97 5.15
CA VAL A 8 0.45 13.29 4.49
C VAL A 8 1.33 14.09 5.42
N GLU A 9 2.51 13.54 5.71
CA GLU A 9 3.53 14.14 6.56
C GLU A 9 4.75 14.58 5.74
N ARG A 10 5.45 15.61 6.21
CA ARG A 10 6.75 16.01 5.65
C ARG A 10 7.85 15.36 6.47
N HIS A 11 8.75 14.62 5.82
CA HIS A 11 9.98 14.17 6.46
C HIS A 11 10.87 15.38 6.79
N LEU A 12 11.31 15.44 8.05
CA LEU A 12 12.12 16.54 8.60
C LEU A 12 13.53 16.61 7.98
N ALA A 13 14.08 15.48 7.53
CA ALA A 13 15.45 15.40 7.01
C ALA A 13 15.58 15.84 5.54
N ASP A 14 14.75 15.29 4.64
CA ASP A 14 15.01 15.37 3.19
C ASP A 14 14.00 16.22 2.40
N GLY A 15 13.02 16.82 3.09
CA GLY A 15 11.94 17.57 2.43
C GLY A 15 11.04 16.70 1.54
N SER A 16 11.13 15.38 1.68
CA SER A 16 10.21 14.42 1.07
C SER A 16 8.89 14.40 1.84
N PHE A 17 7.82 13.95 1.18
CA PHE A 17 6.49 13.80 1.77
C PHE A 17 6.15 12.31 1.82
N ALA A 18 5.64 11.85 2.96
CA ALA A 18 5.16 10.50 3.18
C ALA A 18 3.65 10.53 3.33
N GLY A 19 2.95 9.69 2.57
CA GLY A 19 1.52 9.43 2.79
C GLY A 19 1.35 8.24 3.72
N ILE A 20 0.52 8.38 4.74
CA ILE A 20 0.06 7.31 5.62
C ILE A 20 -1.38 7.02 5.25
N CYS A 21 -1.70 5.78 4.90
CA CYS A 21 -3.07 5.40 4.59
C CYS A 21 -3.46 4.12 5.31
N ASP A 22 -4.66 4.13 5.89
CA ASP A 22 -5.21 3.00 6.62
C ASP A 22 -6.15 2.21 5.71
N ASP A 23 -5.77 0.97 5.39
CA ASP A 23 -6.64 0.02 4.70
C ASP A 23 -7.13 -1.04 5.68
N SER A 24 -8.44 -1.04 5.94
CA SER A 24 -9.09 -1.99 6.86
C SER A 24 -8.86 -3.46 6.51
N ARG A 25 -8.47 -3.76 5.26
CA ARG A 25 -8.18 -5.13 4.80
C ARG A 25 -6.80 -5.63 5.23
N LEU A 26 -5.85 -4.72 5.44
CA LEU A 26 -4.47 -5.07 5.78
C LEU A 26 -4.26 -5.12 7.30
N GLY A 27 -5.10 -4.43 8.07
CA GLY A 27 -4.96 -4.35 9.53
C GLY A 27 -3.69 -3.62 9.98
N VAL A 28 -2.99 -2.94 9.06
CA VAL A 28 -1.79 -2.14 9.28
C VAL A 28 -1.89 -0.83 8.50
N SER A 29 -1.35 0.24 9.07
CA SER A 29 -1.16 1.51 8.37
C SER A 29 -0.03 1.37 7.35
N LEU A 30 -0.30 1.75 6.11
CA LEU A 30 0.70 1.78 5.05
C LEU A 30 1.32 3.17 4.95
N ILE A 31 2.65 3.22 4.89
CA ILE A 31 3.41 4.43 4.69
C ILE A 31 4.05 4.36 3.30
N PHE A 32 3.91 5.41 2.50
CA PHE A 32 4.45 5.46 1.14
C PHE A 32 5.06 6.81 0.81
N TYR A 33 6.05 6.81 -0.08
CA TYR A 33 6.58 8.06 -0.61
C TYR A 33 5.62 8.71 -1.59
N LEU A 34 5.31 9.99 -1.37
CA LEU A 34 4.44 10.77 -2.25
C LEU A 34 5.24 11.29 -3.45
N GLN A 35 4.89 10.83 -4.66
CA GLN A 35 5.55 11.29 -5.88
C GLN A 35 5.05 12.67 -6.34
N ASN A 36 3.76 12.97 -6.18
CA ASN A 36 3.12 14.18 -6.70
C ASN A 36 3.06 15.33 -5.67
N ARG A 37 4.19 15.66 -5.05
CA ARG A 37 4.27 16.70 -4.00
C ARG A 37 3.92 18.12 -4.48
N ILE A 38 4.23 18.47 -5.72
CA ILE A 38 4.03 19.83 -6.26
C ILE A 38 2.54 20.18 -6.39
N PRO A 39 1.70 19.38 -7.08
CA PRO A 39 0.27 19.67 -7.14
C PRO A 39 -0.39 19.61 -5.75
N TYR A 40 0.09 18.72 -4.86
CA TYR A 40 -0.34 18.69 -3.45
C TYR A 40 -0.04 19.99 -2.69
N LEU A 41 1.19 20.51 -2.79
CA LEU A 41 1.60 21.75 -2.12
C LEU A 41 0.86 22.98 -2.67
N LYS A 42 0.61 23.02 -3.99
CA LYS A 42 -0.17 24.10 -4.62
C LYS A 42 -1.60 24.18 -4.06
N MET A 43 -2.23 23.03 -3.80
CA MET A 43 -3.54 22.95 -3.15
C MET A 43 -3.48 23.44 -1.70
N ARG A 44 -2.47 23.00 -0.92
CA ARG A 44 -2.29 23.42 0.48
C ARG A 44 -2.09 24.93 0.62
N THR A 45 -1.34 25.55 -0.29
CA THR A 45 -1.06 27.00 -0.27
C THR A 45 -2.19 27.82 -0.92
N GLY A 46 -3.26 27.19 -1.43
CA GLY A 46 -4.38 27.89 -2.08
C GLY A 46 -4.00 28.58 -3.40
N ALA A 47 -2.87 28.22 -4.00
CA ALA A 47 -2.29 28.95 -5.13
C ALA A 47 -3.00 28.68 -6.48
N ASP A 48 -4.05 27.85 -6.50
CA ASP A 48 -4.81 27.49 -7.72
C ASP A 48 -6.30 27.85 -7.67
N MET A 49 -6.77 28.62 -6.67
CA MET A 49 -8.12 29.22 -6.70
C MET A 49 -8.19 30.53 -7.51
N MET A 50 -7.19 30.82 -8.36
CA MET A 50 -7.20 31.97 -9.27
C MET A 50 -6.64 31.56 -10.63
N ARG A 51 -7.53 31.05 -11.50
CA ARG A 51 -7.61 31.42 -12.93
C ARG A 51 -8.81 30.73 -13.63
N PRO A 52 -9.91 31.45 -13.86
CA PRO A 52 -10.56 31.40 -15.16
C PRO A 52 -9.89 32.45 -16.06
N TYR A 53 -9.53 32.03 -17.27
CA TYR A 53 -9.18 32.92 -18.37
C TYR A 53 -10.21 34.05 -18.49
N SER A 54 -9.79 35.30 -18.28
CA SER A 54 -10.19 36.53 -18.99
C SER A 54 -9.62 37.74 -18.25
N ARG A 55 -8.62 38.41 -18.82
CA ARG A 55 -8.23 39.77 -18.42
C ARG A 55 -8.12 40.62 -19.67
N PRO A 56 -8.94 41.66 -19.87
CA PRO A 56 -8.57 42.73 -20.79
C PRO A 56 -7.59 43.67 -20.09
N LEU A 57 -6.59 44.13 -20.85
CA LEU A 57 -5.70 45.23 -20.50
C LEU A 57 -6.52 46.51 -20.25
N PHE A 58 -6.31 47.19 -19.12
CA PHE A 58 -5.87 48.59 -19.03
C PHE A 58 -6.05 49.18 -17.61
N LEU A 59 -5.04 49.97 -17.21
CA LEU A 59 -4.88 50.92 -16.10
C LEU A 59 -4.44 50.46 -14.68
N PRO A 60 -3.47 51.19 -14.08
CA PRO A 60 -2.91 50.93 -12.75
C PRO A 60 -3.54 51.82 -11.66
N SER A 61 -3.71 51.31 -10.45
CA SER A 61 -3.61 52.10 -9.22
C SER A 61 -3.33 51.21 -8.00
N GLU A 62 -2.42 51.71 -7.18
CA GLU A 62 -1.85 51.18 -5.95
C GLU A 62 -2.88 50.78 -4.88
N ARG A 63 -2.56 49.78 -4.04
CA ARG A 63 -2.22 49.95 -2.60
C ARG A 63 -2.26 48.61 -1.84
N GLU A 64 -1.13 48.36 -1.18
CA GLU A 64 -0.94 47.84 0.18
C GLU A 64 -1.56 46.51 0.61
N GLY A 65 -0.66 45.66 1.12
CA GLY A 65 -0.98 44.46 1.88
C GLY A 65 0.00 43.33 1.56
N LYS A 66 1.23 43.37 2.09
CA LYS A 66 2.04 42.16 2.21
C LYS A 66 1.29 41.23 3.16
N PRO A 67 0.94 39.98 2.79
CA PRO A 67 0.67 38.97 3.79
C PRO A 67 2.03 38.43 4.25
N ASP A 68 2.26 38.50 5.55
CA ASP A 68 3.45 38.01 6.21
C ASP A 68 3.67 36.52 5.88
N LEU A 69 4.77 36.25 5.20
CA LEU A 69 5.31 34.92 4.96
C LEU A 69 5.91 34.40 6.27
N ASP A 70 5.13 33.93 7.25
CA ASP A 70 5.73 33.27 8.43
C ASP A 70 4.80 32.40 9.33
N GLU A 71 3.74 31.78 8.79
CA GLU A 71 2.87 30.90 9.64
C GLU A 71 2.67 29.44 9.18
N SER A 72 3.45 28.93 8.23
CA SER A 72 3.29 27.54 7.73
C SER A 72 4.44 26.59 8.08
N ASN A 73 5.02 26.70 9.27
CA ASN A 73 6.13 25.85 9.70
C ASN A 73 5.94 25.28 11.12
N LYS A 74 4.71 24.87 11.47
CA LYS A 74 4.49 24.00 12.63
C LYS A 74 4.81 22.54 12.24
N PRO A 75 5.68 21.83 12.97
CA PRO A 75 5.88 20.41 12.79
C PRO A 75 4.63 19.69 13.31
N GLY A 76 3.92 18.98 12.43
CA GLY A 76 2.78 18.13 12.83
C GLY A 76 1.39 18.59 12.39
N ASP A 77 1.23 19.45 11.39
CA ASP A 77 -0.10 19.70 10.81
C ASP A 77 -0.48 18.57 9.85
N PHE A 78 -1.20 17.60 10.41
CA PHE A 78 -1.76 16.47 9.69
C PHE A 78 -2.85 16.97 8.73
N LEU A 79 -2.63 16.88 7.41
CA LEU A 79 -3.68 17.19 6.44
C LEU A 79 -4.50 15.94 6.17
N HIS A 80 -5.72 15.94 6.71
CA HIS A 80 -6.71 14.89 6.51
C HIS A 80 -7.37 15.06 5.15
N LEU A 81 -7.00 14.21 4.18
CA LEU A 81 -7.73 14.13 2.93
C LEU A 81 -8.78 13.02 3.05
N SER A 82 -10.06 13.41 3.06
CA SER A 82 -11.17 12.46 3.01
C SER A 82 -11.46 12.08 1.55
N LYS A 83 -11.64 10.77 1.29
CA LYS A 83 -12.00 10.22 -0.03
C LYS A 83 -11.03 10.56 -1.17
N THR A 84 -9.76 10.20 -1.03
CA THR A 84 -8.78 10.35 -2.12
C THR A 84 -8.44 8.98 -2.72
N GLU A 85 -8.36 8.91 -4.04
CA GLU A 85 -7.89 7.68 -4.68
C GLU A 85 -6.37 7.63 -4.63
N VAL A 86 -5.82 6.56 -4.08
CA VAL A 86 -4.38 6.34 -4.07
C VAL A 86 -4.02 5.27 -5.10
N SER A 87 -3.12 5.64 -6.01
CA SER A 87 -2.46 4.68 -6.89
C SER A 87 -1.11 4.32 -6.28
N LEU A 88 -1.01 3.12 -5.70
CA LEU A 88 0.20 2.59 -5.10
C LEU A 88 1.04 1.85 -6.15
N SER A 89 2.34 2.07 -6.11
CA SER A 89 3.36 1.36 -6.87
C SER A 89 4.53 1.04 -5.95
N ALA A 90 5.25 -0.02 -6.25
CA ALA A 90 6.34 -0.52 -5.44
C ALA A 90 7.60 -0.70 -6.28
N LEU A 91 8.74 -0.35 -5.72
CA LEU A 91 10.06 -0.66 -6.27
C LEU A 91 10.69 -1.72 -5.39
N SER A 92 11.29 -2.75 -5.99
CA SER A 92 11.97 -3.79 -5.24
C SER A 92 13.47 -3.74 -5.48
N ILE A 93 14.24 -3.89 -4.40
CA ILE A 93 15.71 -3.99 -4.45
C ILE A 93 16.12 -5.42 -4.77
N GLU A 94 15.44 -6.39 -4.17
CA GLU A 94 15.73 -7.81 -4.34
C GLU A 94 14.44 -8.63 -4.25
N GLY A 95 14.36 -9.68 -5.06
CA GLY A 95 13.17 -10.51 -5.12
C GLY A 95 13.46 -11.94 -5.50
N SER A 96 12.62 -12.84 -5.02
CA SER A 96 12.64 -14.26 -5.34
C SER A 96 11.25 -14.69 -5.77
N ILE A 97 11.19 -15.49 -6.82
CA ILE A 97 9.96 -16.10 -7.29
C ILE A 97 9.82 -17.50 -6.70
N LEU A 98 8.72 -17.69 -5.98
CA LEU A 98 8.32 -18.93 -5.35
C LEU A 98 7.24 -19.63 -6.18
N MET A 99 7.21 -20.95 -6.06
CA MET A 99 6.20 -21.78 -6.69
C MET A 99 4.80 -21.49 -6.12
N PRO A 100 3.74 -21.68 -6.92
CA PRO A 100 2.37 -21.63 -6.42
C PRO A 100 2.17 -22.70 -5.34
N ILE A 101 1.42 -22.37 -4.28
CA ILE A 101 0.93 -23.37 -3.34
C ILE A 101 -0.22 -24.10 -4.02
N GLN A 102 -0.01 -25.38 -4.35
CA GLN A 102 -1.08 -26.22 -4.87
C GLN A 102 -2.08 -26.54 -3.75
N LYS A 103 -3.28 -25.97 -3.84
CA LYS A 103 -4.40 -26.32 -2.96
C LYS A 103 -5.41 -27.13 -3.72
N THR A 104 -5.83 -28.25 -3.14
CA THR A 104 -6.88 -29.08 -3.75
C THR A 104 -8.21 -28.29 -3.80
N PRO A 105 -9.09 -28.56 -4.79
CA PRO A 105 -10.38 -27.88 -4.90
C PRO A 105 -11.28 -28.13 -3.67
N GLN A 106 -11.09 -29.25 -2.97
CA GLN A 106 -11.77 -29.55 -1.71
C GLN A 106 -11.27 -28.67 -0.57
N GLU A 107 -9.96 -28.45 -0.45
CA GLU A 107 -9.36 -27.54 0.55
C GLU A 107 -9.80 -26.10 0.33
N LYS A 108 -9.84 -25.61 -0.92
CA LYS A 108 -10.35 -24.26 -1.23
C LYS A 108 -11.80 -24.08 -0.76
N LYS A 109 -12.67 -25.08 -0.97
CA LYS A 109 -14.06 -25.06 -0.48
C LYS A 109 -14.13 -25.10 1.05
N LYS A 110 -13.29 -25.92 1.71
CA LYS A 110 -13.20 -25.96 3.18
C LYS A 110 -12.72 -24.63 3.76
N LEU A 111 -11.72 -23.99 3.14
CA LEU A 111 -11.21 -22.68 3.57
C LEU A 111 -12.28 -21.59 3.48
N ARG A 112 -13.04 -21.54 2.37
CA ARG A 112 -14.19 -20.64 2.25
C ARG A 112 -15.25 -20.85 3.34
N LYS A 113 -15.60 -22.10 3.63
CA LYS A 113 -16.56 -22.43 4.71
C LYS A 113 -16.03 -22.01 6.08
N ARG A 114 -14.74 -22.24 6.36
CA ARG A 114 -14.08 -21.83 7.60
C ARG A 114 -14.10 -20.31 7.78
N ALA A 115 -13.81 -19.54 6.73
CA ALA A 115 -13.86 -18.08 6.76
C ALA A 115 -15.27 -17.56 7.08
N LEU A 116 -16.30 -18.15 6.46
CA LEU A 116 -17.71 -17.82 6.72
C LEU A 116 -18.13 -18.17 8.16
N ASN A 117 -17.74 -19.33 8.65
CA ASN A 117 -18.03 -19.73 10.03
C ASN A 117 -17.34 -18.80 11.03
N ARG A 118 -16.07 -18.46 10.80
CA ARG A 118 -15.31 -17.49 11.62
C ARG A 118 -16.00 -16.13 11.61
N TYR A 119 -16.43 -15.64 10.46
CA TYR A 119 -17.19 -14.39 10.34
C TYR A 119 -18.48 -14.41 11.20
N HIS A 120 -19.24 -15.50 11.14
CA HIS A 120 -20.46 -15.64 11.91
C HIS A 120 -20.20 -15.70 13.43
N MET A 121 -19.13 -16.38 13.85
CA MET A 121 -18.71 -16.43 15.26
C MET A 121 -18.25 -15.06 15.77
N ILE A 122 -17.50 -14.30 14.97
CA ILE A 122 -17.10 -12.93 15.29
C ILE A 122 -18.33 -12.02 15.44
N MET A 123 -19.31 -12.13 14.54
CA MET A 123 -20.54 -11.34 14.61
C MET A 123 -21.38 -11.68 15.85
N LYS A 124 -21.39 -12.96 16.28
CA LYS A 124 -22.02 -13.39 17.53
C LYS A 124 -21.25 -12.92 18.76
N ALA A 125 -19.93 -13.00 18.75
CA ALA A 125 -19.07 -12.51 19.82
C ALA A 125 -19.20 -10.98 19.99
N LYS A 126 -19.28 -10.22 18.90
CA LYS A 126 -19.57 -8.78 18.91
C LYS A 126 -20.91 -8.43 19.57
N LYS A 127 -21.88 -9.36 19.55
CA LYS A 127 -23.16 -9.22 20.24
C LYS A 127 -23.12 -9.64 21.72
N GLY A 128 -21.93 -9.93 22.26
CA GLY A 128 -21.73 -10.30 23.67
C GLY A 128 -22.06 -11.76 23.99
N ASN A 129 -22.11 -12.65 22.99
CA ASN A 129 -22.39 -14.06 23.23
C ASN A 129 -21.15 -14.80 23.79
N GLU A 130 -21.18 -15.14 25.07
CA GLU A 130 -20.09 -15.77 25.83
C GLU A 130 -19.62 -17.11 25.22
N SER A 131 -20.57 -17.97 24.79
CA SER A 131 -20.26 -19.25 24.13
C SER A 131 -19.50 -19.06 22.80
N ALA A 132 -19.77 -17.98 22.07
CA ALA A 132 -19.05 -17.67 20.84
C ALA A 132 -17.63 -17.14 21.12
N ILE A 133 -17.43 -16.45 22.24
CA ILE A 133 -16.11 -15.96 22.68
C ILE A 133 -15.22 -17.14 23.07
N GLU A 134 -15.71 -18.05 23.91
CA GLU A 134 -14.97 -19.26 24.33
C GLU A 134 -14.63 -20.19 23.17
N SER A 135 -15.56 -20.37 22.23
CA SER A 135 -15.31 -21.19 21.04
C SER A 135 -14.25 -20.57 20.13
N LEU A 136 -14.21 -19.23 20.04
CA LEU A 136 -13.21 -18.53 19.25
C LEU A 136 -11.82 -18.63 19.92
N THR A 137 -11.74 -18.47 21.24
CA THR A 137 -10.48 -18.58 21.98
C THR A 137 -9.89 -19.97 21.97
N LEU A 138 -10.71 -21.02 22.16
CA LEU A 138 -10.26 -22.42 22.03
C LEU A 138 -9.75 -22.73 20.62
N SER A 139 -10.50 -22.31 19.59
CA SER A 139 -10.07 -22.49 18.21
C SER A 139 -8.78 -21.74 17.90
N ASP A 140 -8.61 -20.52 18.41
CA ASP A 140 -7.40 -19.73 18.19
C ASP A 140 -6.20 -20.41 18.89
N MET A 141 -6.35 -20.89 20.13
CA MET A 141 -5.30 -21.66 20.83
C MET A 141 -4.84 -22.89 20.05
N ASP A 142 -5.78 -23.69 19.53
CA ASP A 142 -5.45 -24.85 18.71
C ASP A 142 -4.76 -24.46 17.40
N THR A 143 -5.17 -23.35 16.77
CA THR A 143 -4.47 -22.87 15.56
C THR A 143 -3.05 -22.41 15.86
N TYR A 144 -2.81 -21.71 16.98
CA TYR A 144 -1.46 -21.31 17.38
C TYR A 144 -0.57 -22.53 17.68
N ALA A 145 -1.10 -23.54 18.38
CA ALA A 145 -0.38 -24.78 18.64
C ALA A 145 -0.05 -25.54 17.34
N ASN A 146 -0.99 -25.57 16.39
CA ASN A 146 -0.77 -26.20 15.10
C ASN A 146 0.25 -25.44 14.24
N ILE A 147 0.17 -24.11 14.19
CA ILE A 147 1.12 -23.26 13.46
C ILE A 147 2.52 -23.41 14.06
N THR A 148 2.67 -23.38 15.40
CA THR A 148 3.98 -23.52 16.05
C THR A 148 4.61 -24.89 15.81
N ASN A 149 3.81 -25.96 15.78
CA ASN A 149 4.31 -27.29 15.43
C ASN A 149 4.65 -27.42 13.95
N GLN A 150 3.86 -26.81 13.05
CA GLN A 150 4.15 -26.79 11.62
C GLN A 150 5.36 -25.94 11.27
N LEU A 151 5.63 -24.85 11.99
CA LEU A 151 6.82 -24.01 11.80
C LEU A 151 8.13 -24.75 12.13
N LYS A 152 8.08 -25.77 13.00
CA LYS A 152 9.26 -26.59 13.33
C LYS A 152 9.62 -27.58 12.23
N THR A 153 8.62 -28.04 11.47
CA THR A 153 8.78 -29.12 10.50
C THR A 153 8.74 -28.65 9.05
N ASN A 154 8.01 -27.59 8.76
CA ASN A 154 7.82 -27.03 7.43
C ASN A 154 8.45 -25.64 7.33
N ASP A 155 8.91 -25.28 6.14
CA ASP A 155 9.31 -23.92 5.84
C ASP A 155 8.09 -22.99 5.86
N VAL A 156 8.26 -21.81 6.48
CA VAL A 156 7.27 -20.73 6.62
C VAL A 156 6.62 -20.39 5.28
N LEU A 157 7.41 -20.42 4.20
CA LEU A 157 6.99 -20.05 2.85
C LEU A 157 5.95 -21.01 2.24
N SER A 158 5.86 -22.24 2.76
CA SER A 158 4.85 -23.22 2.37
C SER A 158 3.57 -23.14 3.20
N LEU A 159 3.61 -22.46 4.36
CA LEU A 159 2.47 -22.34 5.28
C LEU A 159 1.62 -21.10 5.00
N VAL A 160 2.26 -20.00 4.63
CA VAL A 160 1.61 -18.69 4.45
C VAL A 160 1.37 -18.44 2.97
N ASP A 161 0.18 -17.93 2.59
CA ASP A 161 -0.18 -17.58 1.20
C ASP A 161 0.27 -16.18 0.77
N SER A 162 0.16 -15.23 1.68
CA SER A 162 0.62 -13.86 1.48
C SER A 162 0.86 -13.22 2.83
N PHE A 163 1.85 -12.35 2.88
CA PHE A 163 2.08 -11.50 4.05
C PHE A 163 2.59 -10.15 3.58
N PHE A 164 2.31 -9.14 4.39
CA PHE A 164 2.77 -7.79 4.20
C PHE A 164 3.25 -7.32 5.57
N MET A 165 4.56 -7.13 5.73
CA MET A 165 5.16 -6.78 7.03
C MET A 165 6.23 -5.70 6.87
N PRO A 166 6.36 -4.76 7.81
CA PRO A 166 7.45 -3.80 7.80
C PRO A 166 8.78 -4.53 7.93
N ASN A 167 9.80 -4.04 7.22
CA ASN A 167 11.14 -4.61 7.25
C ASN A 167 12.05 -3.74 8.12
N GLY A 168 12.29 -4.18 9.35
CA GLY A 168 13.18 -3.50 10.28
C GLY A 168 12.55 -2.27 10.93
N ALA A 169 13.38 -1.27 11.22
CA ALA A 169 12.99 -0.02 11.86
C ALA A 169 12.57 1.08 10.86
N GLU A 170 12.80 0.85 9.57
CA GLU A 170 12.46 1.76 8.49
C GLU A 170 10.98 1.58 8.12
N CYS A 171 10.18 2.62 8.35
CA CYS A 171 8.74 2.58 8.23
C CYS A 171 8.23 2.53 6.77
N ASP A 172 9.11 2.80 5.81
CA ASP A 172 8.88 2.88 4.36
C ASP A 172 9.32 1.63 3.58
N LEU A 173 9.96 0.68 4.26
CA LEU A 173 10.40 -0.60 3.71
C LEU A 173 9.49 -1.73 4.17
N TYR A 174 9.00 -2.53 3.23
CA TYR A 174 8.13 -3.67 3.52
C TYR A 174 8.66 -4.96 2.89
N THR A 175 8.55 -6.06 3.61
CA THR A 175 8.70 -7.40 3.01
C THR A 175 7.31 -7.89 2.63
N VAL A 176 7.16 -8.24 1.35
CA VAL A 176 5.89 -8.71 0.80
C VAL A 176 6.03 -10.07 0.17
N LEU A 177 5.02 -10.89 0.43
CA LEU A 177 4.78 -12.16 -0.22
C LEU A 177 3.39 -12.11 -0.86
N GLY A 178 3.29 -12.25 -2.18
CA GLY A 178 2.02 -12.17 -2.89
C GLY A 178 2.00 -12.94 -4.19
N GLU A 179 0.80 -13.16 -4.74
CA GLU A 179 0.60 -13.85 -6.02
C GLU A 179 0.75 -12.88 -7.19
N ILE A 180 1.42 -13.31 -8.27
CA ILE A 180 1.58 -12.52 -9.48
C ILE A 180 0.35 -12.72 -10.38
N GLU A 181 -0.46 -11.67 -10.55
CA GLU A 181 -1.61 -11.68 -11.46
C GLU A 181 -1.20 -11.32 -12.90
N GLN A 182 -0.24 -10.41 -13.07
CA GLN A 182 0.22 -9.92 -14.38
C GLN A 182 1.73 -9.73 -14.37
N HIS A 183 2.38 -9.99 -15.51
CA HIS A 183 3.82 -9.77 -15.73
C HIS A 183 4.05 -9.16 -17.10
N LYS A 184 4.91 -8.14 -17.16
CA LYS A 184 5.38 -7.48 -18.38
C LYS A 184 6.88 -7.24 -18.25
N ARG A 185 7.61 -7.59 -19.30
CA ARG A 185 9.04 -7.30 -19.43
C ARG A 185 9.21 -6.00 -20.22
N VAL A 186 10.00 -5.07 -19.71
CA VAL A 186 10.28 -3.76 -20.32
C VAL A 186 11.78 -3.53 -20.30
N VAL A 187 12.32 -2.90 -21.33
CA VAL A 187 13.74 -2.49 -21.35
C VAL A 187 13.78 -0.99 -21.07
N ASN A 188 14.64 -0.59 -20.14
CA ASN A 188 14.88 0.81 -19.87
C ASN A 188 15.71 1.41 -21.01
N GLU A 189 15.16 2.39 -21.73
CA GLU A 189 15.84 3.04 -22.85
C GLU A 189 17.12 3.78 -22.43
N LYS A 190 17.21 4.23 -21.17
CA LYS A 190 18.35 5.01 -20.67
C LYS A 190 19.49 4.13 -20.15
N THR A 191 19.19 3.07 -19.42
CA THR A 191 20.21 2.18 -18.85
C THR A 191 20.46 0.94 -19.70
N GLY A 192 19.55 0.60 -20.61
CA GLY A 192 19.58 -0.66 -21.37
C GLY A 192 19.21 -1.89 -20.54
N GLU A 193 18.89 -1.71 -19.25
CA GLU A 193 18.57 -2.81 -18.34
C GLU A 193 17.13 -3.31 -18.57
N ILE A 194 16.93 -4.59 -18.30
CA ILE A 194 15.62 -5.21 -18.39
C ILE A 194 14.94 -5.12 -17.02
N LEU A 195 13.72 -4.60 -17.02
CA LEU A 195 12.85 -4.47 -15.87
C LEU A 195 11.64 -5.38 -16.01
N HIS A 196 11.25 -6.01 -14.91
CA HIS A 196 10.00 -6.74 -14.79
C HIS A 196 8.98 -5.87 -14.07
N LEU A 197 7.92 -5.49 -14.78
CA LEU A 197 6.73 -4.90 -14.21
C LEU A 197 5.73 -6.00 -13.93
N MET A 198 5.35 -6.15 -12.68
CA MET A 198 4.42 -7.18 -12.22
C MET A 198 3.26 -6.53 -11.48
N LYS A 199 2.06 -7.10 -11.60
CA LYS A 199 0.94 -6.76 -10.69
C LYS A 199 0.83 -7.88 -9.67
N ILE A 200 0.99 -7.51 -8.40
CA ILE A 200 0.98 -8.44 -7.28
C ILE A 200 -0.33 -8.26 -6.50
N LEU A 201 -0.92 -9.39 -6.14
CA LEU A 201 -2.03 -9.50 -5.21
C LEU A 201 -1.50 -10.00 -3.86
N CYS A 202 -1.61 -9.17 -2.83
CA CYS A 202 -1.24 -9.52 -1.46
C CYS A 202 -2.37 -9.12 -0.52
N ASN A 203 -3.00 -10.08 0.18
CA ASN A 203 -4.06 -9.81 1.16
C ASN A 203 -5.16 -8.85 0.62
N ASP A 204 -5.66 -9.11 -0.60
CA ASP A 204 -6.64 -8.27 -1.32
C ASP A 204 -6.17 -6.86 -1.74
N LEU A 205 -4.92 -6.50 -1.44
CA LEU A 205 -4.26 -5.32 -1.99
C LEU A 205 -3.59 -5.68 -3.33
N ARG A 206 -3.93 -4.91 -4.36
CA ARG A 206 -3.30 -4.99 -5.68
C ARG A 206 -2.46 -3.75 -5.93
N PHE A 207 -1.19 -3.95 -6.26
CA PHE A 207 -0.28 -2.87 -6.62
C PHE A 207 0.69 -3.32 -7.71
N ASN A 208 1.26 -2.34 -8.42
CA ASN A 208 2.28 -2.61 -9.41
C ASN A 208 3.66 -2.65 -8.74
N LEU A 209 4.47 -3.65 -9.07
CA LEU A 209 5.84 -3.81 -8.59
C LEU A 209 6.80 -3.78 -9.79
N CYS A 210 7.90 -3.04 -9.65
CA CYS A 210 8.99 -3.03 -10.61
C CYS A 210 10.28 -3.55 -9.96
N ILE A 211 10.98 -4.44 -10.66
CA ILE A 211 12.29 -4.98 -10.24
C ILE A 211 13.19 -5.18 -11.47
N ASN A 212 14.49 -5.07 -11.30
CA ASN A 212 15.48 -5.40 -12.33
C ASN A 212 15.54 -6.93 -12.54
N GLU A 213 15.78 -7.38 -13.78
CA GLU A 213 16.00 -8.81 -14.06
C GLU A 213 17.22 -9.34 -13.32
N LEU A 214 18.28 -8.52 -13.14
CA LEU A 214 19.50 -8.94 -12.44
C LEU A 214 19.28 -9.23 -10.95
N ASP A 215 18.35 -8.52 -10.32
CA ASP A 215 18.05 -8.63 -8.89
C ASP A 215 16.90 -9.62 -8.59
N LEU A 216 16.35 -10.22 -9.64
CA LEU A 216 15.24 -11.17 -9.55
C LEU A 216 15.74 -12.60 -9.66
N MET A 217 15.56 -13.37 -8.59
CA MET A 217 15.87 -14.79 -8.55
C MET A 217 14.66 -15.63 -8.98
N GLY A 218 14.84 -16.41 -10.05
CA GLY A 218 13.79 -17.26 -10.62
C GLY A 218 12.91 -16.54 -11.64
N GLU A 219 12.07 -17.28 -12.36
CA GLU A 219 11.31 -16.70 -13.48
C GLU A 219 9.94 -16.17 -13.00
N PRO A 220 9.59 -14.90 -13.26
CA PRO A 220 8.28 -14.37 -12.95
C PRO A 220 7.25 -14.91 -13.94
N ALA A 221 6.22 -15.57 -13.44
CA ALA A 221 5.10 -16.05 -14.24
C ALA A 221 3.78 -15.87 -13.48
N ILE A 222 2.67 -15.76 -14.22
CA ILE A 222 1.34 -15.61 -13.64
C ILE A 222 1.01 -16.82 -12.76
N GLY A 223 0.48 -16.57 -11.57
CA GLY A 223 0.17 -17.58 -10.56
C GLY A 223 1.35 -18.01 -9.69
N ARG A 224 2.59 -17.64 -10.04
CA ARG A 224 3.74 -17.76 -9.12
C ARG A 224 3.66 -16.68 -8.04
N ARG A 225 4.49 -16.83 -7.00
CA ARG A 225 4.48 -15.95 -5.84
C ARG A 225 5.75 -15.13 -5.78
N PHE A 226 5.64 -13.84 -5.60
CA PHE A 226 6.77 -12.95 -5.43
C PHE A 226 7.05 -12.79 -3.93
N LYS A 227 8.30 -12.97 -3.52
CA LYS A 227 8.82 -12.61 -2.19
C LYS A 227 9.95 -11.60 -2.37
N GLY A 228 9.82 -10.42 -1.79
CA GLY A 228 10.88 -9.42 -1.86
C GLY A 228 10.69 -8.26 -0.92
N ASN A 229 11.75 -7.47 -0.80
CA ASN A 229 11.74 -6.20 -0.08
C ASN A 229 11.34 -5.09 -1.04
N ILE A 230 10.38 -4.28 -0.61
CA ILE A 230 9.74 -3.28 -1.45
C ILE A 230 9.71 -1.91 -0.77
N TRP A 231 9.91 -0.89 -1.59
CA TRP A 231 9.72 0.51 -1.27
C TRP A 231 8.39 0.94 -1.84
N LEU A 232 7.49 1.40 -0.98
CA LEU A 232 6.16 1.80 -1.40
C LEU A 232 6.13 3.27 -1.83
N GLN A 233 5.53 3.53 -2.99
CA GLN A 233 5.34 4.86 -3.54
C GLN A 233 3.88 5.04 -3.95
N GLY A 234 3.37 6.25 -3.77
CA GLY A 234 1.97 6.56 -4.04
C GLY A 234 1.80 7.85 -4.81
N VAL A 235 0.79 7.85 -5.68
CA VAL A 235 0.27 9.05 -6.34
C VAL A 235 -1.15 9.26 -5.84
N LEU A 236 -1.40 10.45 -5.30
CA LEU A 236 -2.75 10.89 -4.94
C LEU A 236 -3.48 11.34 -6.20
N LYS A 237 -4.63 10.74 -6.47
CA LYS A 237 -5.56 11.16 -7.51
C LYS A 237 -6.80 11.72 -6.83
N GLN A 238 -7.01 13.02 -6.99
CA GLN A 238 -8.25 13.69 -6.63
C GLN A 238 -8.87 14.23 -7.93
N GLU A 239 -10.19 14.38 -7.98
CA GLU A 239 -10.84 15.06 -9.11
C GLU A 239 -10.25 16.47 -9.25
N GLY A 240 -9.58 16.75 -10.37
CA GLY A 240 -8.79 17.96 -10.61
C GLY A 240 -7.29 17.71 -10.88
N PHE A 241 -6.78 16.51 -10.62
CA PHE A 241 -5.41 16.11 -11.00
C PHE A 241 -5.35 15.65 -12.46
N SER A 242 -5.50 16.57 -13.42
CA SER A 242 -5.09 16.31 -14.80
C SER A 242 -3.57 16.50 -14.91
N VAL A 243 -2.83 15.41 -14.80
CA VAL A 243 -1.44 15.39 -15.29
C VAL A 243 -1.54 15.24 -16.80
N VAL A 244 -1.21 16.32 -17.53
CA VAL A 244 -0.97 16.30 -18.97
C VAL A 244 0.29 15.50 -19.26
#